data_AF-A0AAV0XKN8-F1
#
_entry.id   AF-A0AAV0XKN8-F1
#
_cell.length_a   1.000
_cell.length_b   1.000
_cell.length_c   1.000
_cell.angle_alpha   90.00
_cell.angle_beta   90.00
_cell.angle_gamma   90.00
#
_symmetry.space_group_name_H-M   'P 1'
#
loop_
_entity.id
_entity.type
_entity.pdbx_description
1 polymer ?
#
loop_
_entity_poly.entity_id
_entity_poly.type
_entity_poly.pdbx_seq_one_letter_code
_entity_poly.pdbx_strand_id
1 'polypeptide(L)'
;MRIRLQMYEFSIKFKKGSLMYIADTLSRAFIEDVDEKNDVLKVAEIEMQSTLEHFPMSTAKLDEYVKETEKDKDLGVIKKWVVSGWPCYSKIPDNLKAYWNVRNSLIISNGLLLKDNKIVVPLSLQKEVLNKIHYNHLGIQKCRLRAKGAVYWPNINKDIELKVKSCELCAKYQDSKSKEYMRPSETPDDSWQIVGIDIFHINNMNFLLVIDYFSKYVEIALLKKIDSNHVISELVPIFARFGIPSVLKSDGGRQLTSEQFKQFAKDFDMELVNSSPVYAQSNGMVERAIQTVKKMLNKALEDGLDWNKCLMEYRNTPISELIPAPAEILFKRKVKSLIPSMSNSKVKDTSQIKEELIKRSEKQKIVYDRTARKGEHFEVGDTVWIQIRNENKFWSKGLIIEKGTNDRNFKVKVINGGTLLRNRRFLKHRIIVNDVGKNIESENDSKKTNVSIKKSERIKKTPRYLKDYK
;
A
#
# COMPACT_ATOMS: atom_id res chain seq x y z
N MET A 1 -27.29 -27.55 15.05
CA MET A 1 -27.34 -28.99 15.38
C MET A 1 -27.51 -29.24 16.88
N ARG A 2 -26.85 -28.49 17.77
CA ARG A 2 -26.87 -28.71 19.24
C ARG A 2 -28.24 -28.46 19.92
N ILE A 3 -29.09 -27.59 19.37
CA ILE A 3 -30.39 -27.20 19.96
C ILE A 3 -31.51 -28.21 19.62
N ARG A 4 -31.56 -28.74 18.39
CA ARG A 4 -32.55 -29.75 17.97
C ARG A 4 -32.50 -31.05 18.78
N LEU A 5 -31.35 -31.35 19.37
CA LEU A 5 -31.16 -32.56 20.18
C LEU A 5 -31.63 -32.37 21.63
N GLN A 6 -31.90 -31.14 22.10
CA GLN A 6 -32.32 -30.89 23.50
C GLN A 6 -33.74 -31.40 23.81
N MET A 7 -34.51 -31.74 22.77
CA MET A 7 -35.89 -32.22 22.87
C MET A 7 -35.97 -33.71 23.27
N TYR A 8 -34.84 -34.41 23.21
CA TYR A 8 -34.76 -35.84 23.45
C TYR A 8 -33.87 -36.10 24.67
N GLU A 9 -34.34 -36.92 25.60
CA GLU A 9 -33.52 -37.46 26.68
C GLU A 9 -32.71 -38.65 26.16
N PHE A 10 -31.38 -38.55 26.19
CA PHE A 10 -30.51 -39.63 25.73
C PHE A 10 -29.86 -40.37 26.90
N SER A 11 -30.00 -41.69 26.91
CA SER A 11 -29.18 -42.58 27.72
C SER A 11 -27.98 -43.04 26.90
N ILE A 12 -26.77 -42.58 27.24
CA ILE A 12 -25.54 -42.98 26.56
C ILE A 12 -24.91 -44.13 27.34
N LYS A 13 -24.76 -45.31 26.70
CA LYS A 13 -24.05 -46.46 27.26
C LYS A 13 -22.87 -46.82 26.37
N PHE A 14 -21.70 -46.97 26.97
CA PHE A 14 -20.51 -47.42 26.24
C PHE A 14 -20.60 -48.91 25.91
N LYS A 15 -20.36 -49.26 24.65
CA LYS A 15 -20.25 -50.65 24.18
C LYS A 15 -18.92 -50.83 23.48
N LYS A 16 -18.11 -51.80 23.93
CA LYS A 16 -16.82 -52.15 23.34
C LYS A 16 -17.04 -52.61 21.88
N GLY A 17 -16.22 -52.12 20.95
CA GLY A 17 -16.42 -52.30 19.50
C GLY A 17 -16.53 -53.76 19.03
N SER A 18 -15.88 -54.70 19.74
CA SER A 18 -16.00 -56.14 19.48
C SER A 18 -17.39 -56.73 19.73
N LEU A 19 -18.28 -55.99 20.41
CA LEU A 19 -19.67 -56.37 20.70
C LEU A 19 -20.69 -55.59 19.83
N MET A 20 -20.23 -54.76 18.88
CA MET A 20 -21.07 -54.10 17.88
C MET A 20 -21.14 -54.95 16.62
N TYR A 21 -21.99 -55.98 16.65
CA TYR A 21 -22.13 -56.95 15.54
C TYR A 21 -22.80 -56.39 14.28
N ILE A 22 -23.51 -55.25 14.40
CA ILE A 22 -24.24 -54.59 13.31
C ILE A 22 -23.87 -53.11 13.35
N ALA A 23 -23.46 -52.53 12.22
CA ALA A 23 -23.22 -51.10 12.10
C ALA A 23 -24.53 -50.32 12.27
N ASP A 24 -24.46 -49.17 12.95
CA ASP A 24 -25.58 -48.30 13.32
C ASP A 24 -26.66 -48.16 12.22
N THR A 25 -27.78 -48.84 12.42
CA THR A 25 -28.92 -48.88 11.49
C THR A 25 -29.74 -47.59 11.51
N LEU A 26 -29.72 -46.83 12.61
CA LEU A 26 -30.45 -45.57 12.74
C LEU A 26 -29.85 -44.45 11.88
N SER A 27 -28.55 -44.52 11.57
CA SER A 27 -27.92 -43.58 10.64
C SER A 27 -28.29 -43.81 9.16
N ARG A 28 -28.94 -44.95 8.83
CA ARG A 28 -29.14 -45.40 7.43
C ARG A 28 -30.58 -45.76 7.06
N ALA A 29 -31.46 -46.00 8.03
CA ALA A 29 -32.89 -46.21 7.81
C ALA A 29 -33.66 -45.06 8.47
N PHE A 30 -33.81 -43.95 7.74
CA PHE A 30 -34.72 -42.89 8.19
C PHE A 30 -36.17 -43.38 8.01
N ILE A 31 -37.04 -43.08 8.96
CA ILE A 31 -38.47 -43.38 8.89
C ILE A 31 -39.10 -42.30 7.99
N GLU A 32 -39.89 -42.70 6.98
CA GLU A 32 -40.53 -41.75 6.05
C GLU A 32 -41.67 -40.97 6.69
N ASP A 33 -42.31 -41.53 7.73
CA ASP A 33 -43.32 -40.85 8.54
C ASP A 33 -42.69 -40.16 9.76
N VAL A 34 -42.14 -38.97 9.52
CA VAL A 34 -41.93 -38.00 10.59
C VAL A 34 -42.92 -36.87 10.36
N ASP A 35 -43.77 -36.62 11.35
CA ASP A 35 -44.63 -35.44 11.41
C ASP A 35 -43.74 -34.20 11.59
N GLU A 36 -43.05 -33.79 10.51
CA GLU A 36 -42.09 -32.68 10.48
C GLU A 36 -42.68 -31.38 11.03
N LYS A 37 -44.01 -31.24 11.00
CA LYS A 37 -44.70 -30.06 11.51
C LYS A 37 -44.50 -29.89 13.02
N ASN A 38 -44.61 -30.95 13.81
CA ASN A 38 -44.61 -30.86 15.27
C ASN A 38 -43.21 -30.62 15.87
N ASP A 39 -42.16 -31.21 15.30
CA ASP A 39 -40.79 -31.00 15.77
C ASP A 39 -40.22 -29.64 15.32
N VAL A 40 -40.58 -29.15 14.12
CA VAL A 40 -40.21 -27.80 13.68
C VAL A 40 -40.92 -26.73 14.54
N LEU A 41 -42.20 -26.94 14.89
CA LEU A 41 -42.97 -26.03 15.74
C LEU A 41 -42.36 -25.89 17.14
N LYS A 42 -41.98 -27.00 17.79
CA LYS A 42 -41.39 -26.97 19.14
C LYS A 42 -39.96 -26.40 19.17
N VAL A 43 -39.14 -26.65 18.14
CA VAL A 43 -37.81 -26.00 18.03
C VAL A 43 -37.97 -24.49 17.80
N ALA A 44 -38.93 -24.09 16.96
CA ALA A 44 -39.25 -22.69 16.73
C ALA A 44 -39.77 -21.99 17.99
N GLU A 45 -40.59 -22.65 18.81
CA GLU A 45 -41.06 -22.12 20.11
C GLU A 45 -39.91 -21.91 21.10
N ILE A 46 -38.97 -22.86 21.23
CA ILE A 46 -37.81 -22.73 22.12
C ILE A 46 -36.87 -21.61 21.65
N GLU A 47 -36.69 -21.45 20.33
CA GLU A 47 -35.87 -20.38 19.74
C GLU A 47 -36.54 -19.00 19.89
N MET A 48 -37.87 -18.96 19.81
CA MET A 48 -38.70 -17.76 19.97
C MET A 48 -38.78 -17.30 21.44
N GLN A 49 -38.89 -18.23 22.40
CA GLN A 49 -39.00 -17.89 23.83
C GLN A 49 -37.66 -17.45 24.45
N SER A 50 -36.53 -17.94 23.91
CA SER A 50 -35.18 -17.52 24.34
C SER A 50 -34.76 -16.14 23.81
N THR A 51 -35.38 -15.63 22.76
CA THR A 51 -35.00 -14.37 22.08
C THR A 51 -35.93 -13.20 22.41
N LEU A 52 -36.98 -13.44 23.19
CA LEU A 52 -38.12 -12.54 23.35
C LEU A 52 -37.90 -11.28 24.19
N GLU A 53 -36.71 -11.03 24.75
CA GLU A 53 -36.52 -9.86 25.61
C GLU A 53 -35.28 -9.02 25.24
N HIS A 54 -35.57 -7.87 24.62
CA HIS A 54 -34.74 -6.68 24.39
C HIS A 54 -33.91 -6.65 23.09
N PHE A 55 -34.56 -6.35 21.95
CA PHE A 55 -33.86 -5.63 20.89
C PHE A 55 -33.32 -4.31 21.47
N PRO A 56 -32.02 -3.99 21.33
CA PRO A 56 -31.45 -2.74 21.82
C PRO A 56 -31.78 -1.58 20.86
N MET A 57 -33.05 -1.41 20.52
CA MET A 57 -33.56 -0.33 19.68
C MET A 57 -34.97 0.07 20.13
N SER A 58 -35.34 1.33 19.90
CA SER A 58 -36.67 1.82 20.25
C SER A 58 -37.77 1.16 19.42
N THR A 59 -38.98 1.08 20.00
CA THR A 59 -40.20 0.61 19.33
C THR A 59 -40.47 1.38 18.03
N ALA A 60 -40.31 2.71 18.05
CA ALA A 60 -40.45 3.54 16.85
C ALA A 60 -39.50 3.13 15.71
N LYS A 61 -38.24 2.78 16.03
CA LYS A 61 -37.28 2.34 15.01
C LYS A 61 -37.60 0.92 14.53
N LEU A 62 -38.15 0.05 15.39
CA LEU A 62 -38.62 -1.28 14.96
C LEU A 62 -39.74 -1.13 13.92
N ASP A 63 -40.73 -0.30 14.23
CA ASP A 63 -41.87 -0.06 13.34
C ASP A 63 -41.44 0.52 11.99
N GLU A 64 -40.44 1.39 11.99
CA GLU A 64 -39.84 1.92 10.75
C GLU A 64 -39.26 0.80 9.89
N TYR A 65 -38.45 -0.10 10.46
CA TYR A 65 -37.86 -1.21 9.72
C TYR A 65 -38.93 -2.18 9.20
N VAL A 66 -39.98 -2.45 9.98
CA VAL A 66 -41.10 -3.31 9.53
C VAL A 66 -41.82 -2.67 8.35
N LYS A 67 -42.21 -1.38 8.46
CA LYS A 67 -42.89 -0.64 7.38
C LYS A 67 -42.06 -0.57 6.11
N GLU A 68 -40.76 -0.29 6.22
CA GLU A 68 -39.88 -0.22 5.05
C GLU A 68 -39.61 -1.60 4.44
N THR A 69 -39.59 -2.67 5.23
CA THR A 69 -39.50 -4.05 4.73
C THR A 69 -40.74 -4.46 3.95
N GLU A 70 -41.93 -3.99 4.35
CA GLU A 70 -43.19 -4.26 3.66
C GLU A 70 -43.34 -3.51 2.33
N LYS A 71 -42.76 -2.30 2.25
CA LYS A 71 -42.69 -1.52 1.00
C LYS A 71 -41.68 -2.10 0.01
N ASP A 72 -40.67 -2.81 0.50
CA ASP A 72 -39.62 -3.40 -0.32
C ASP A 72 -40.19 -4.60 -1.11
N LYS A 73 -40.21 -4.47 -2.45
CA LYS A 73 -40.77 -5.47 -3.37
C LYS A 73 -40.07 -6.83 -3.23
N ASP A 74 -38.76 -6.81 -3.01
CA ASP A 74 -37.94 -8.02 -2.94
C ASP A 74 -38.12 -8.67 -1.58
N LEU A 75 -37.96 -7.92 -0.49
CA LEU A 75 -38.09 -8.48 0.86
C LEU A 75 -39.52 -8.91 1.18
N GLY A 76 -40.55 -8.24 0.64
CA GLY A 76 -41.94 -8.66 0.78
C GLY A 76 -42.20 -10.05 0.18
N VAL A 77 -41.60 -10.36 -0.97
CA VAL A 77 -41.66 -11.70 -1.58
C VAL A 77 -40.90 -12.73 -0.75
N ILE A 78 -39.70 -12.38 -0.27
CA ILE A 78 -38.92 -13.26 0.62
C ILE A 78 -39.69 -13.58 1.90
N LYS A 79 -40.32 -12.58 2.53
CA LYS A 79 -41.13 -12.76 3.75
C LYS A 79 -42.27 -13.76 3.53
N LYS A 80 -42.92 -13.72 2.37
CA LYS A 80 -43.93 -14.72 1.98
C LYS A 80 -43.31 -16.12 1.85
N TRP A 81 -42.19 -16.28 1.15
CA TRP A 81 -41.52 -17.57 0.97
C TRP A 81 -40.97 -18.18 2.27
N VAL A 82 -40.59 -17.37 3.25
CA VAL A 82 -40.18 -17.87 4.56
C VAL A 82 -41.35 -18.56 5.28
N VAL A 83 -42.59 -18.09 5.08
CA VAL A 83 -43.79 -18.69 5.69
C VAL A 83 -44.38 -19.81 4.83
N SER A 84 -44.52 -19.59 3.51
CA SER A 84 -45.20 -20.52 2.59
C SER A 84 -44.30 -21.62 2.03
N GLY A 85 -43.00 -21.57 2.32
CA GLY A 85 -41.99 -22.40 1.66
C GLY A 85 -41.42 -21.73 0.40
N TRP A 86 -40.16 -22.06 0.10
CA TRP A 86 -39.42 -21.46 -1.00
C TRP A 86 -39.61 -22.22 -2.32
N PRO A 87 -39.73 -21.53 -3.48
CA PRO A 87 -39.85 -22.18 -4.79
C PRO A 87 -38.53 -22.80 -5.25
N CYS A 88 -38.55 -23.77 -6.18
CA CYS A 88 -37.32 -24.35 -6.73
C CYS A 88 -36.38 -23.28 -7.30
N TYR A 89 -35.06 -23.47 -7.16
CA TYR A 89 -34.03 -22.50 -7.56
C TYR A 89 -34.20 -21.92 -8.97
N SER A 90 -34.60 -22.76 -9.93
CA SER A 90 -34.82 -22.36 -11.34
C SER A 90 -35.95 -21.36 -11.54
N LYS A 91 -36.89 -21.26 -10.60
CA LYS A 91 -38.05 -20.35 -10.65
C LYS A 91 -37.82 -19.03 -9.90
N ILE A 92 -36.62 -18.82 -9.36
CA ILE A 92 -36.28 -17.63 -8.57
C ILE A 92 -35.66 -16.55 -9.48
N PRO A 93 -36.19 -15.31 -9.46
CA PRO A 93 -35.59 -14.17 -10.13
C PRO A 93 -34.13 -13.93 -9.73
N ASP A 94 -33.27 -13.49 -10.65
CA ASP A 94 -31.83 -13.34 -10.42
C ASP A 94 -31.48 -12.42 -9.23
N ASN A 95 -32.24 -11.35 -9.03
CA ASN A 95 -32.09 -10.43 -7.90
C ASN A 95 -32.34 -11.11 -6.53
N LEU A 96 -33.17 -12.16 -6.50
CA LEU A 96 -33.56 -12.87 -5.27
C LEU A 96 -32.72 -14.14 -5.03
N LYS A 97 -31.98 -14.64 -6.04
CA LYS A 97 -31.11 -15.83 -5.90
C LYS A 97 -30.06 -15.68 -4.80
N ALA A 98 -29.64 -14.47 -4.49
CA ALA A 98 -28.71 -14.21 -3.39
C ALA A 98 -29.28 -14.64 -2.02
N TYR A 99 -30.59 -14.49 -1.83
CA TYR A 99 -31.29 -14.88 -0.61
C TYR A 99 -31.52 -16.40 -0.52
N TRP A 100 -31.65 -17.10 -1.66
CA TRP A 100 -31.79 -18.57 -1.68
C TRP A 100 -30.64 -19.30 -0.97
N ASN A 101 -29.42 -18.78 -1.10
CA ASN A 101 -28.22 -19.35 -0.46
C ASN A 101 -28.26 -19.26 1.08
N VAL A 102 -29.08 -18.36 1.62
CA VAL A 102 -29.22 -18.13 3.06
C VAL A 102 -30.61 -18.48 3.58
N ARG A 103 -31.47 -19.11 2.76
CA ARG A 103 -32.87 -19.40 3.08
C ARG A 103 -33.07 -20.13 4.41
N ASN A 104 -32.19 -21.09 4.73
CA ASN A 104 -32.29 -21.90 5.95
C ASN A 104 -31.95 -21.12 7.23
N SER A 105 -31.42 -19.90 7.12
CA SER A 105 -31.13 -19.03 8.26
C SER A 105 -32.02 -17.79 8.31
N LEU A 106 -33.03 -17.70 7.44
CA LEU A 106 -33.97 -16.59 7.46
C LEU A 106 -35.15 -16.92 8.37
N ILE A 107 -35.43 -16.04 9.33
CA ILE A 107 -36.54 -16.15 10.29
C ILE A 107 -37.30 -14.84 10.36
N ILE A 108 -38.56 -14.89 10.78
CA ILE A 108 -39.37 -13.70 11.03
C ILE A 108 -39.60 -13.57 12.53
N SER A 109 -39.27 -12.40 13.09
CA SER A 109 -39.50 -12.09 14.51
C SER A 109 -39.95 -10.64 14.64
N ASN A 110 -41.03 -10.40 15.39
CA ASN A 110 -41.66 -9.09 15.58
C ASN A 110 -41.88 -8.31 14.26
N GLY A 111 -42.28 -9.02 13.21
CA GLY A 111 -42.51 -8.45 11.87
C GLY A 111 -41.24 -8.19 11.04
N LEU A 112 -40.05 -8.33 11.62
CA LEU A 112 -38.76 -8.16 10.96
C LEU A 112 -38.29 -9.45 10.31
N LEU A 113 -37.63 -9.31 9.16
CA LEU A 113 -36.87 -10.40 8.55
C LEU A 113 -35.45 -10.41 9.14
N LEU A 114 -35.08 -11.54 9.75
CA LEU A 114 -33.76 -11.74 10.34
C LEU A 114 -33.01 -12.83 9.57
N LYS A 115 -31.69 -12.69 9.51
CA LYS A 115 -30.77 -13.76 9.09
C LYS A 115 -29.89 -14.16 10.27
N ASP A 116 -30.09 -15.36 10.80
CA ASP A 116 -29.59 -15.73 12.13
C ASP A 116 -30.05 -14.64 13.13
N ASN A 117 -29.13 -13.98 13.85
CA ASN A 117 -29.44 -12.87 14.78
C ASN A 117 -29.20 -11.48 14.16
N LYS A 118 -29.41 -11.29 12.84
CA LYS A 118 -29.10 -10.03 12.15
C LYS A 118 -30.31 -9.51 11.41
N ILE A 119 -30.54 -8.21 11.48
CA ILE A 119 -31.66 -7.56 10.78
C ILE A 119 -31.35 -7.53 9.28
N VAL A 120 -32.26 -8.06 8.46
CA VAL A 120 -32.19 -7.90 7.01
C VAL A 120 -32.67 -6.49 6.66
N VAL A 121 -31.80 -5.69 6.05
CA VAL A 121 -32.06 -4.26 5.86
C VAL A 121 -32.71 -4.00 4.49
N PRO A 122 -33.89 -3.34 4.43
CA PRO A 122 -34.54 -2.96 3.18
C PRO A 122 -33.72 -1.95 2.39
N LEU A 123 -33.87 -1.94 1.07
CA LEU A 123 -33.04 -1.13 0.16
C LEU A 123 -33.05 0.37 0.53
N SER A 124 -34.20 0.90 0.96
CA SER A 124 -34.35 2.30 1.37
C SER A 124 -33.45 2.69 2.54
N LEU A 125 -33.21 1.77 3.49
CA LEU A 125 -32.43 2.02 4.70
C LEU A 125 -30.94 1.69 4.55
N GLN A 126 -30.53 0.97 3.51
CA GLN A 126 -29.14 0.52 3.34
C GLN A 126 -28.13 1.69 3.33
N LYS A 127 -28.46 2.82 2.68
CA LYS A 127 -27.59 4.01 2.64
C LYS A 127 -27.37 4.62 4.03
N GLU A 128 -28.42 4.73 4.83
CA GLU A 128 -28.35 5.21 6.22
C GLU A 128 -27.51 4.26 7.08
N VAL A 129 -27.77 2.95 6.97
CA VAL A 129 -27.04 1.93 7.72
C VAL A 129 -25.55 1.91 7.34
N LEU A 130 -25.21 2.07 6.06
CA LEU A 130 -23.82 2.21 5.61
C LEU A 130 -23.14 3.44 6.20
N ASN A 131 -23.83 4.58 6.27
CA ASN A 131 -23.32 5.79 6.93
C ASN A 131 -23.04 5.51 8.42
N LYS A 132 -23.95 4.82 9.12
CA LYS A 132 -23.79 4.43 10.53
C LYS A 132 -22.66 3.42 10.76
N ILE A 133 -22.46 2.47 9.83
CA ILE A 133 -21.34 1.52 9.87
C ILE A 133 -20.00 2.24 9.73
N HIS A 134 -19.95 3.28 8.89
CA HIS A 134 -18.75 4.07 8.60
C HIS A 134 -18.58 5.33 9.48
N TYR A 135 -19.47 5.56 10.46
CA TYR A 135 -19.52 6.78 11.26
C TYR A 135 -18.16 7.21 11.87
N ASN A 136 -17.38 6.24 12.38
CA ASN A 136 -16.08 6.50 13.00
C ASN A 136 -14.89 6.49 12.01
N HIS A 137 -15.13 6.49 10.69
CA HIS A 137 -14.09 6.43 9.65
C HIS A 137 -13.08 5.28 9.79
N LEU A 138 -13.50 4.16 10.41
CA LEU A 138 -12.65 3.00 10.58
C LEU A 138 -12.42 2.27 9.25
N GLY A 139 -11.32 1.52 9.19
CA GLY A 139 -10.97 0.72 8.01
C GLY A 139 -11.98 -0.38 7.68
N ILE A 140 -11.97 -0.83 6.43
CA ILE A 140 -12.92 -1.80 5.84
C ILE A 140 -13.17 -3.00 6.75
N GLN A 141 -12.12 -3.59 7.33
CA GLN A 141 -12.26 -4.78 8.18
C GLN A 141 -13.06 -4.52 9.46
N LYS A 142 -12.87 -3.36 10.11
CA LYS A 142 -13.63 -2.99 11.30
C LYS A 142 -15.09 -2.68 10.96
N CYS A 143 -15.35 -2.00 9.84
CA CYS A 143 -16.70 -1.80 9.33
C CYS A 143 -17.41 -3.13 9.01
N ARG A 144 -16.71 -4.08 8.38
CA ARG A 144 -17.23 -5.43 8.13
C ARG A 144 -17.55 -6.18 9.42
N LEU A 145 -16.67 -6.11 10.43
CA LEU A 145 -16.91 -6.72 11.74
C LEU A 145 -18.13 -6.10 12.44
N ARG A 146 -18.28 -4.77 12.40
CA ARG A 146 -19.45 -4.06 12.93
C ARG A 146 -20.74 -4.50 12.26
N ALA A 147 -20.75 -4.59 10.92
CA ALA A 147 -21.90 -5.05 10.18
C ALA A 147 -22.23 -6.52 10.46
N LYS A 148 -21.21 -7.38 10.53
CA LYS A 148 -21.36 -8.83 10.73
C LYS A 148 -22.13 -9.19 12.00
N GLY A 149 -22.09 -8.35 13.04
CA GLY A 149 -22.80 -8.57 14.30
C GLY A 149 -24.22 -8.02 14.37
N ALA A 150 -24.67 -7.22 13.39
CA ALA A 150 -25.91 -6.44 13.52
C ALA A 150 -26.87 -6.58 12.33
N VAL A 151 -26.35 -6.47 11.10
CA VAL A 151 -27.18 -6.30 9.90
C VAL A 151 -26.75 -7.20 8.75
N TYR A 152 -27.65 -7.43 7.81
CA TYR A 152 -27.40 -8.21 6.60
C TYR A 152 -28.18 -7.67 5.40
N TRP A 153 -27.53 -7.68 4.23
CA TRP A 153 -28.17 -7.73 2.92
C TRP A 153 -27.15 -8.34 1.94
N PRO A 154 -27.60 -8.85 0.78
CA PRO A 154 -26.71 -9.35 -0.25
C PRO A 154 -25.65 -8.31 -0.64
N ASN A 155 -24.39 -8.74 -0.78
CA ASN A 155 -23.28 -7.88 -1.19
C ASN A 155 -22.88 -6.73 -0.23
N ILE A 156 -23.39 -6.67 1.01
CA ILE A 156 -22.99 -5.68 2.05
C ILE A 156 -21.47 -5.44 2.16
N ASN A 157 -20.66 -6.49 2.01
CA ASN A 157 -19.20 -6.38 2.06
C ASN A 157 -18.59 -5.54 0.94
N LYS A 158 -19.21 -5.54 -0.25
CA LYS A 158 -18.83 -4.70 -1.39
C LYS A 158 -19.28 -3.26 -1.15
N ASP A 159 -20.49 -3.06 -0.64
CA ASP A 159 -21.01 -1.72 -0.36
C ASP A 159 -20.22 -1.01 0.75
N ILE A 160 -19.82 -1.73 1.80
CA ILE A 160 -18.90 -1.23 2.83
C ILE A 160 -17.55 -0.84 2.21
N GLU A 161 -17.01 -1.68 1.33
CA GLU A 161 -15.74 -1.41 0.67
C GLU A 161 -15.81 -0.17 -0.22
N LEU A 162 -16.88 -0.02 -1.01
CA LEU A 162 -17.14 1.17 -1.82
C LEU A 162 -17.30 2.41 -0.94
N LYS A 163 -18.10 2.35 0.14
CA LYS A 163 -18.33 3.46 1.08
C LYS A 163 -17.03 3.96 1.71
N VAL A 164 -16.18 3.05 2.17
CA VAL A 164 -14.89 3.43 2.80
C VAL A 164 -13.92 3.98 1.75
N LYS A 165 -13.85 3.37 0.56
CA LYS A 165 -12.93 3.80 -0.51
C LYS A 165 -13.33 5.12 -1.16
N SER A 166 -14.63 5.44 -1.22
CA SER A 166 -15.13 6.72 -1.75
C SER A 166 -15.17 7.84 -0.71
N CYS A 167 -14.95 7.53 0.58
CA CYS A 167 -14.97 8.53 1.64
C CYS A 167 -13.80 9.52 1.48
N GLU A 168 -14.14 10.79 1.25
CA GLU A 168 -13.15 11.85 1.04
C GLU A 168 -12.29 12.12 2.29
N LEU A 169 -12.90 12.05 3.48
CA LEU A 169 -12.17 12.22 4.75
C LEU A 169 -11.17 11.08 4.97
N CYS A 170 -11.59 9.82 4.80
CA CYS A 170 -10.68 8.69 4.89
C CYS A 170 -9.54 8.79 3.87
N ALA A 171 -9.81 9.22 2.63
CA ALA A 171 -8.80 9.41 1.61
C ALA A 171 -7.81 10.55 1.95
N LYS A 172 -8.32 11.68 2.43
CA LYS A 172 -7.52 12.87 2.81
C LYS A 172 -6.47 12.55 3.86
N TYR A 173 -6.84 11.76 4.88
CA TYR A 173 -5.99 11.41 6.02
C TYR A 173 -5.27 10.05 5.86
N GLN A 174 -5.38 9.41 4.70
CA GLN A 174 -4.76 8.10 4.49
C GLN A 174 -3.23 8.20 4.46
N ASP A 175 -2.54 7.20 5.00
CA ASP A 175 -1.09 7.11 4.94
C ASP A 175 -0.53 7.14 3.51
N SER A 176 0.73 7.57 3.43
CA SER A 176 1.51 7.56 2.19
C SER A 176 1.65 6.12 1.65
N LYS A 177 1.74 5.94 0.33
CA LYS A 177 1.93 4.60 -0.23
C LYS A 177 3.24 3.97 0.27
N SER A 178 3.21 2.65 0.34
CA SER A 178 4.40 1.83 0.60
C SER A 178 5.49 2.10 -0.44
N LYS A 179 6.74 1.89 -0.04
CA LYS A 179 7.92 2.01 -0.90
C LYS A 179 7.73 1.17 -2.17
N GLU A 180 8.21 1.68 -3.29
CA GLU A 180 8.25 0.95 -4.56
C GLU A 180 9.65 0.43 -4.85
N TYR A 181 9.77 -0.62 -5.65
CA TYR A 181 11.06 -1.23 -5.97
C TYR A 181 12.14 -0.20 -6.33
N MET A 182 13.31 -0.32 -5.75
CA MET A 182 14.43 0.59 -5.99
C MET A 182 14.91 0.46 -7.43
N ARG A 183 15.13 1.61 -8.08
CA ARG A 183 15.89 1.68 -9.32
C ARG A 183 17.28 2.20 -8.95
N PRO A 184 18.31 1.35 -8.94
CA PRO A 184 19.67 1.84 -8.74
C PRO A 184 20.02 2.78 -9.88
N SER A 185 20.68 3.89 -9.54
CA SER A 185 21.30 4.75 -10.55
C SER A 185 22.44 4.01 -11.22
N GLU A 186 22.70 4.30 -12.49
CA GLU A 186 23.86 3.79 -13.19
C GLU A 186 25.14 4.30 -12.50
N THR A 187 26.10 3.38 -12.33
CA THR A 187 27.44 3.69 -11.84
C THR A 187 28.26 4.23 -13.02
N PRO A 188 28.90 5.41 -12.90
CA PRO A 188 29.78 5.93 -13.94
C PRO A 188 30.93 4.97 -14.29
N ASP A 189 31.60 5.21 -15.41
CA ASP A 189 32.73 4.39 -15.86
C ASP A 189 34.02 4.71 -15.11
N ASP A 190 34.24 5.99 -14.77
CA ASP A 190 35.42 6.44 -14.03
C ASP A 190 35.08 7.60 -13.07
N SER A 191 36.07 7.97 -12.26
CA SER A 191 36.03 9.08 -11.32
C SER A 191 35.82 10.42 -12.02
N TRP A 192 35.09 11.31 -11.36
CA TRP A 192 34.88 12.71 -11.77
C TRP A 192 34.11 12.92 -13.08
N GLN A 193 33.56 11.86 -13.69
CA GLN A 193 32.67 11.98 -14.86
C GLN A 193 31.30 12.59 -14.49
N ILE A 194 30.73 12.13 -13.37
CA ILE A 194 29.43 12.59 -12.86
C ILE A 194 29.60 13.09 -11.43
N VAL A 195 29.36 14.38 -11.23
CA VAL A 195 29.47 15.04 -9.93
C VAL A 195 28.09 15.52 -9.48
N GLY A 196 27.75 15.28 -8.22
CA GLY A 196 26.53 15.80 -7.58
C GLY A 196 26.82 16.98 -6.70
N ILE A 197 25.93 17.95 -6.71
CA ILE A 197 25.97 19.11 -5.84
C ILE A 197 24.64 19.33 -5.12
N ASP A 198 24.72 19.78 -3.87
CA ASP A 198 23.55 20.19 -3.09
C ASP A 198 23.99 21.12 -1.96
N ILE A 199 23.05 21.92 -1.45
CA ILE A 199 23.30 22.87 -0.38
C ILE A 199 22.68 22.34 0.90
N PHE A 200 23.44 22.36 1.99
CA PHE A 200 22.94 21.95 3.29
C PHE A 200 23.31 22.92 4.40
N HIS A 201 22.53 22.87 5.48
CA HIS A 201 22.64 23.78 6.62
C HIS A 201 23.02 23.02 7.90
N ILE A 202 23.97 23.56 8.67
CA ILE A 202 24.37 23.12 10.02
C ILE A 202 24.73 24.35 10.83
N ASN A 203 24.22 24.48 12.06
CA ASN A 203 24.60 25.53 13.02
C ASN A 203 24.65 26.95 12.42
N ASN A 204 23.59 27.33 11.70
CA ASN A 204 23.45 28.61 11.00
C ASN A 204 24.48 28.89 9.89
N MET A 205 25.27 27.88 9.50
CA MET A 205 26.16 27.94 8.36
C MET A 205 25.59 27.16 7.18
N ASN A 206 25.85 27.68 5.98
CA ASN A 206 25.45 27.05 4.72
C ASN A 206 26.69 26.41 4.10
N PHE A 207 26.54 25.20 3.59
CA PHE A 207 27.60 24.46 2.94
C PHE A 207 27.15 23.99 1.57
N LEU A 208 28.04 24.10 0.59
CA LEU A 208 27.94 23.41 -0.68
C LEU A 208 28.60 22.04 -0.51
N LEU A 209 27.85 20.97 -0.76
CA LEU A 209 28.38 19.63 -0.91
C LEU A 209 28.70 19.38 -2.39
N VAL A 210 29.86 18.82 -2.67
CA VAL A 210 30.23 18.27 -3.99
C VAL A 210 30.65 16.82 -3.80
N ILE A 211 30.05 15.90 -4.56
CA ILE A 211 30.34 14.47 -4.46
C ILE A 211 30.53 13.83 -5.82
N ASP A 212 31.61 13.07 -5.98
CA ASP A 212 31.82 12.23 -7.16
C ASP A 212 31.01 10.93 -7.09
N TYR A 213 30.28 10.61 -8.16
CA TYR A 213 29.40 9.44 -8.18
C TYR A 213 30.16 8.12 -8.30
N PHE A 214 31.40 8.09 -8.76
CA PHE A 214 32.18 6.87 -8.86
C PHE A 214 32.97 6.60 -7.57
N SER A 215 33.95 7.47 -7.26
CA SER A 215 34.83 7.34 -6.09
C SER A 215 34.13 7.56 -4.75
N LYS A 216 32.95 8.20 -4.76
CA LYS A 216 32.25 8.68 -3.54
C LYS A 216 33.04 9.74 -2.78
N TYR A 217 34.02 10.38 -3.42
CA TYR A 217 34.79 11.45 -2.82
C TYR A 217 33.91 12.65 -2.55
N VAL A 218 34.02 13.22 -1.35
CA VAL A 218 33.20 14.34 -0.88
C VAL A 218 34.06 15.56 -0.59
N GLU A 219 33.70 16.67 -1.22
CA GLU A 219 34.19 18.02 -0.92
C GLU A 219 33.06 18.87 -0.32
N ILE A 220 33.39 19.75 0.63
CA ILE A 220 32.45 20.75 1.13
C ILE A 220 33.09 22.13 1.09
N ALA A 221 32.29 23.14 0.76
CA ALA A 221 32.69 24.54 0.80
C ALA A 221 31.69 25.34 1.63
N LEU A 222 32.18 26.31 2.41
CA LEU A 222 31.34 27.19 3.22
C LEU A 222 30.75 28.29 2.33
N LEU A 223 29.43 28.41 2.31
CA LEU A 223 28.71 29.43 1.55
C LEU A 223 28.32 30.60 2.45
N LYS A 224 28.88 31.78 2.17
CA LYS A 224 28.50 33.03 2.84
C LYS A 224 27.09 33.49 2.45
N LYS A 225 26.68 33.23 1.19
CA LYS A 225 25.35 33.54 0.65
C LYS A 225 24.85 32.36 -0.18
N ILE A 226 23.53 32.18 -0.20
CA ILE A 226 22.86 31.12 -0.97
C ILE A 226 22.34 31.74 -2.29
N ASP A 227 23.25 32.15 -3.15
CA ASP A 227 22.94 32.63 -4.49
C ASP A 227 23.82 31.92 -5.53
N SER A 228 23.42 31.97 -6.80
CA SER A 228 24.11 31.26 -7.89
C SER A 228 25.55 31.70 -8.05
N ASN A 229 25.85 32.99 -7.87
CA ASN A 229 27.20 33.54 -8.08
C ASN A 229 28.17 33.01 -7.01
N HIS A 230 27.75 32.95 -5.76
CA HIS A 230 28.56 32.40 -4.68
C HIS A 230 28.75 30.90 -4.82
N VAL A 231 27.73 30.16 -5.27
CA VAL A 231 27.90 28.73 -5.57
C VAL A 231 28.93 28.54 -6.68
N ILE A 232 28.84 29.30 -7.77
CA ILE A 232 29.79 29.24 -8.89
C ILE A 232 31.21 29.60 -8.40
N SER A 233 31.36 30.65 -7.58
CA SER A 233 32.67 31.06 -7.07
C SER A 233 33.34 30.01 -6.19
N GLU A 234 32.57 29.17 -5.49
CA GLU A 234 33.10 28.03 -4.73
C GLU A 234 33.35 26.79 -5.60
N LEU A 235 32.59 26.60 -6.69
CA LEU A 235 32.79 25.48 -7.62
C LEU A 235 34.03 25.64 -8.49
N VAL A 236 34.33 26.85 -8.97
CA VAL A 236 35.49 27.09 -9.86
C VAL A 236 36.81 26.64 -9.23
N PRO A 237 37.13 26.97 -7.95
CA PRO A 237 38.32 26.44 -7.28
C PRO A 237 38.34 24.91 -7.16
N ILE A 238 37.19 24.28 -6.96
CA ILE A 238 37.08 22.81 -6.89
C ILE A 238 37.41 22.23 -8.28
N PHE A 239 36.81 22.76 -9.35
CA PHE A 239 37.08 22.33 -10.71
C PHE A 239 38.52 22.61 -11.14
N ALA A 240 39.14 23.67 -10.64
CA ALA A 240 40.57 23.93 -10.88
C ALA A 240 41.48 22.86 -10.26
N ARG A 241 41.06 22.19 -9.17
CA ARG A 241 41.84 21.12 -8.51
C ARG A 241 41.62 19.75 -9.13
N PHE A 242 40.38 19.44 -9.51
CA PHE A 242 39.99 18.08 -9.92
C PHE A 242 39.72 17.94 -11.42
N GLY A 243 39.57 19.06 -12.13
CA GLY A 243 39.06 19.11 -13.49
C GLY A 243 37.57 19.40 -13.55
N ILE A 244 37.07 19.60 -14.76
CA ILE A 244 35.67 19.87 -15.05
C ILE A 244 34.96 18.52 -15.30
N PRO A 245 33.84 18.21 -14.61
CA PRO A 245 33.11 16.97 -14.82
C PRO A 245 32.28 17.01 -16.11
N SER A 246 32.01 15.87 -16.74
CA SER A 246 31.15 15.80 -17.93
C SER A 246 29.69 16.11 -17.59
N VAL A 247 29.20 15.62 -16.45
CA VAL A 247 27.82 15.81 -15.99
C VAL A 247 27.79 16.35 -14.58
N LEU A 248 27.11 17.50 -14.40
CA LEU A 248 26.83 18.09 -13.11
C LEU A 248 25.37 17.85 -12.72
N LYS A 249 25.15 17.09 -11.64
CA LYS A 249 23.82 16.79 -11.10
C LYS A 249 23.52 17.70 -9.93
N SER A 250 22.39 18.38 -9.95
CA SER A 250 21.97 19.24 -8.85
C SER A 250 20.57 18.92 -8.34
N ASP A 251 20.26 19.38 -7.14
CA ASP A 251 18.87 19.55 -6.73
C ASP A 251 18.22 20.69 -7.56
N GLY A 252 16.90 20.65 -7.74
CA GLY A 252 16.17 21.68 -8.48
C GLY A 252 16.08 23.03 -7.77
N GLY A 253 17.03 23.35 -6.88
CA GLY A 253 17.11 24.62 -6.16
C GLY A 253 17.17 25.81 -7.12
N ARG A 254 16.53 26.93 -6.74
CA ARG A 254 16.48 28.14 -7.58
C ARG A 254 17.88 28.65 -7.94
N GLN A 255 18.80 28.55 -6.99
CA GLN A 255 20.19 28.94 -7.15
C GLN A 255 20.98 28.04 -8.11
N LEU A 256 20.54 26.80 -8.34
CA LEU A 256 21.20 25.84 -9.26
C LEU A 256 20.50 25.75 -10.62
N THR A 257 19.36 26.43 -10.77
CA THR A 257 18.53 26.44 -11.99
C THR A 257 18.44 27.82 -12.64
N SER A 258 19.16 28.81 -12.10
CA SER A 258 19.21 30.17 -12.62
C SER A 258 19.87 30.24 -13.99
N GLU A 259 19.59 31.32 -14.72
CA GLU A 259 20.21 31.52 -16.04
C GLU A 259 21.72 31.68 -15.94
N GLN A 260 22.22 32.31 -14.86
CA GLN A 260 23.66 32.38 -14.60
C GLN A 260 24.28 30.98 -14.45
N PHE A 261 23.61 30.07 -13.73
CA PHE A 261 24.14 28.73 -13.51
C PHE A 261 24.13 27.89 -14.79
N LYS A 262 23.10 28.05 -15.65
CA LYS A 262 23.07 27.41 -16.97
C LYS A 262 24.18 27.95 -17.88
N GLN A 263 24.40 29.26 -17.88
CA GLN A 263 25.48 29.86 -18.67
C GLN A 263 26.85 29.36 -18.20
N PHE A 264 27.07 29.30 -16.88
CA PHE A 264 28.27 28.69 -16.31
C PHE A 264 28.47 27.23 -16.75
N ALA A 265 27.41 26.41 -16.72
CA ALA A 265 27.49 25.04 -17.21
C ALA A 265 27.88 24.97 -18.70
N LYS A 266 27.33 25.87 -19.52
CA LYS A 266 27.66 25.97 -20.95
C LYS A 266 29.10 26.46 -21.20
N ASP A 267 29.56 27.45 -20.45
CA ASP A 267 30.90 28.02 -20.59
C ASP A 267 32.00 27.00 -20.23
N PHE A 268 31.69 26.09 -19.30
CA PHE A 268 32.58 25.02 -18.85
C PHE A 268 32.32 23.70 -19.62
N ASP A 269 31.46 23.69 -20.63
CA ASP A 269 31.10 22.50 -21.43
C ASP A 269 30.62 21.29 -20.58
N MET A 270 29.74 21.57 -19.61
CA MET A 270 29.15 20.58 -18.70
C MET A 270 27.67 20.34 -18.99
N GLU A 271 27.24 19.08 -18.96
CA GLU A 271 25.81 18.74 -18.97
C GLU A 271 25.19 18.97 -17.57
N LEU A 272 24.28 19.95 -17.46
CA LEU A 272 23.54 20.21 -16.23
C LEU A 272 22.28 19.34 -16.15
N VAL A 273 22.26 18.38 -15.22
CA VAL A 273 21.12 17.50 -14.98
C VAL A 273 20.45 17.86 -13.65
N ASN A 274 19.34 18.57 -13.75
CA ASN A 274 18.55 18.95 -12.58
C ASN A 274 17.67 17.80 -12.12
N SER A 275 17.81 17.40 -10.85
CA SER A 275 16.88 16.45 -10.23
C SER A 275 15.52 17.13 -10.01
N SER A 276 14.65 16.96 -10.99
CA SER A 276 13.24 17.27 -10.85
C SER A 276 12.62 16.45 -9.69
N PRO A 277 11.46 16.80 -9.11
CA PRO A 277 10.69 15.90 -8.22
C PRO A 277 10.46 14.48 -8.79
N VAL A 278 10.70 14.32 -10.11
CA VAL A 278 10.77 13.10 -10.95
C VAL A 278 11.94 12.17 -10.61
N TYR A 279 13.06 12.71 -10.12
CA TYR A 279 14.35 12.03 -9.97
C TYR A 279 14.93 12.16 -8.56
N ALA A 280 14.09 12.16 -7.52
CA ALA A 280 14.57 12.17 -6.13
C ALA A 280 15.54 11.01 -5.80
N GLN A 281 15.53 9.92 -6.59
CA GLN A 281 16.53 8.85 -6.48
C GLN A 281 17.87 9.17 -7.15
N SER A 282 17.92 10.04 -8.18
CA SER A 282 19.20 10.44 -8.77
C SER A 282 20.03 11.26 -7.78
N ASN A 283 19.39 12.15 -7.01
CA ASN A 283 20.05 12.90 -5.94
C ASN A 283 20.19 12.12 -4.62
N GLY A 284 19.72 10.87 -4.56
CA GLY A 284 19.75 10.07 -3.34
C GLY A 284 21.17 9.84 -2.80
N MET A 285 22.18 9.83 -3.69
CA MET A 285 23.58 9.75 -3.27
C MET A 285 24.03 11.00 -2.52
N VAL A 286 23.67 12.17 -3.02
CA VAL A 286 23.97 13.46 -2.40
C VAL A 286 23.23 13.59 -1.07
N GLU A 287 21.95 13.23 -1.01
CA GLU A 287 21.18 13.20 0.24
C GLU A 287 21.83 12.29 1.31
N ARG A 288 22.35 11.13 0.90
CA ARG A 288 23.07 10.23 1.83
C ARG A 288 24.42 10.78 2.25
N ALA A 289 25.16 11.41 1.34
CA ALA A 289 26.41 12.08 1.66
C ALA A 289 26.19 13.22 2.66
N ILE A 290 25.16 14.07 2.45
CA ILE A 290 24.79 15.11 3.41
C ILE A 290 24.52 14.52 4.78
N GLN A 291 23.75 13.43 4.88
CA GLN A 291 23.46 12.81 6.19
C GLN A 291 24.71 12.30 6.88
N THR A 292 25.64 11.70 6.15
CA THR A 292 26.92 11.24 6.68
C THR A 292 27.78 12.41 7.15
N VAL A 293 27.95 13.44 6.30
CA VAL A 293 28.72 14.64 6.60
C VAL A 293 28.13 15.38 7.79
N LYS A 294 26.81 15.59 7.85
CA LYS A 294 26.15 16.24 9.00
C LYS A 294 26.44 15.52 10.31
N LYS A 295 26.30 14.20 10.32
CA LYS A 295 26.59 13.40 11.53
C LYS A 295 28.05 13.49 11.92
N MET A 296 28.97 13.45 10.95
CA MET A 296 30.39 13.59 11.19
C MET A 296 30.73 14.96 11.77
N LEU A 297 30.24 16.04 11.15
CA LEU A 297 30.50 17.42 11.58
C LEU A 297 29.94 17.69 12.98
N ASN A 298 28.72 17.24 13.29
CA ASN A 298 28.15 17.41 14.63
C ASN A 298 28.99 16.68 15.69
N LYS A 299 29.43 15.45 15.42
CA LYS A 299 30.30 14.71 16.34
C LYS A 299 31.66 15.37 16.51
N ALA A 300 32.26 15.85 15.42
CA ALA A 300 33.52 16.58 15.47
C ALA A 300 33.41 17.84 16.33
N LEU A 301 32.29 18.57 16.22
CA LEU A 301 32.03 19.75 17.05
C LEU A 301 31.85 19.41 18.53
N GLU A 302 31.10 18.35 18.86
CA GLU A 302 30.93 17.88 20.24
C GLU A 302 32.25 17.38 20.87
N ASP A 303 33.11 16.74 20.07
CA ASP A 303 34.42 16.22 20.49
C ASP A 303 35.55 17.28 20.42
N GLY A 304 35.25 18.50 19.97
CA GLY A 304 36.24 19.58 19.84
C GLY A 304 37.30 19.34 18.75
N LEU A 305 37.01 18.48 17.77
CA LEU A 305 37.92 18.14 16.67
C LEU A 305 37.82 19.14 15.50
N ASP A 306 38.95 19.31 14.79
CA ASP A 306 38.98 20.04 13.52
C ASP A 306 38.26 19.24 12.43
N TRP A 307 37.16 19.79 11.94
CA TRP A 307 36.32 19.18 10.92
C TRP A 307 37.07 18.90 9.61
N ASN A 308 38.12 19.67 9.28
CA ASN A 308 38.95 19.41 8.11
C ASN A 308 39.71 18.09 8.25
N LYS A 309 40.26 17.82 9.44
CA LYS A 309 40.93 16.55 9.75
C LYS A 309 39.93 15.39 9.71
N CYS A 310 38.74 15.55 10.26
CA CYS A 310 37.69 14.53 10.20
C CYS A 310 37.31 14.20 8.74
N LEU A 311 37.14 15.23 7.90
CA LEU A 311 36.80 15.06 6.49
C LEU A 311 37.96 14.42 5.70
N MET A 312 39.20 14.78 6.01
CA MET A 312 40.40 14.14 5.44
C MET A 312 40.43 12.64 5.75
N GLU A 313 40.21 12.24 7.01
CA GLU A 313 40.19 10.83 7.40
C GLU A 313 39.00 10.08 6.82
N TYR A 314 37.82 10.73 6.71
CA TYR A 314 36.67 10.15 6.01
C TYR A 314 37.00 9.78 4.56
N ARG A 315 37.69 10.67 3.83
CA ARG A 315 38.11 10.43 2.44
C ARG A 315 39.16 9.32 2.31
N ASN A 316 39.94 9.07 3.37
CA ASN A 316 40.94 8.01 3.43
C ASN A 316 40.42 6.70 4.05
N THR A 317 39.14 6.64 4.43
CA THR A 317 38.52 5.43 4.96
C THR A 317 37.92 4.58 3.83
N PRO A 318 38.26 3.29 3.72
CA PRO A 318 37.67 2.38 2.72
C PRO A 318 36.14 2.32 2.78
N ILE A 319 35.47 2.31 1.62
CA ILE A 319 34.01 2.22 1.53
C ILE A 319 33.52 0.84 2.02
N SER A 320 34.32 -0.20 1.78
CA SER A 320 34.13 -1.57 2.28
C SER A 320 35.43 -2.37 2.17
N GLU A 321 35.46 -3.59 2.69
CA GLU A 321 36.63 -4.49 2.58
C GLU A 321 37.14 -4.65 1.14
N LEU A 322 36.23 -4.66 0.15
CA LEU A 322 36.57 -4.85 -1.26
C LEU A 322 36.69 -3.54 -2.04
N ILE A 323 36.25 -2.40 -1.49
CA ILE A 323 36.21 -1.12 -2.19
C ILE A 323 37.13 -0.13 -1.47
N PRO A 324 38.21 0.37 -2.12
CA PRO A 324 39.18 1.27 -1.51
C PRO A 324 38.58 2.59 -1.00
N ALA A 325 39.43 3.41 -0.39
CA ALA A 325 39.02 4.71 0.13
C ALA A 325 38.66 5.67 -1.01
N PRO A 326 37.70 6.60 -0.81
CA PRO A 326 37.32 7.57 -1.83
C PRO A 326 38.50 8.35 -2.44
N ALA A 327 39.47 8.78 -1.61
CA ALA A 327 40.68 9.46 -2.08
C ALA A 327 41.56 8.55 -2.94
N GLU A 328 41.66 7.26 -2.59
CA GLU A 328 42.47 6.31 -3.34
C GLU A 328 41.87 6.03 -4.72
N ILE A 329 40.53 5.93 -4.80
CA ILE A 329 39.81 5.74 -6.06
C ILE A 329 39.98 6.98 -6.96
N LEU A 330 39.75 8.18 -6.41
CA LEU A 330 39.79 9.43 -7.18
C LEU A 330 41.20 9.73 -7.69
N PHE A 331 42.21 9.65 -6.82
CA PHE A 331 43.59 10.01 -7.18
C PHE A 331 44.38 8.86 -7.79
N LYS A 332 43.79 7.67 -7.88
CA LYS A 332 44.43 6.44 -8.36
C LYS A 332 45.79 6.18 -7.68
N ARG A 333 45.88 6.51 -6.39
CA ARG A 333 47.05 6.29 -5.52
C ARG A 333 46.64 6.37 -4.07
N LYS A 334 47.38 5.70 -3.20
CA LYS A 334 47.19 5.86 -1.76
C LYS A 334 47.66 7.26 -1.32
N VAL A 335 46.82 7.96 -0.57
CA VAL A 335 47.15 9.26 0.01
C VAL A 335 47.61 9.07 1.44
N LYS A 336 48.60 9.86 1.87
CA LYS A 336 49.07 9.87 3.25
C LYS A 336 47.94 10.41 4.15
N SER A 337 47.59 9.64 5.17
CA SER A 337 46.62 9.99 6.21
C SER A 337 47.31 10.14 7.57
N LEU A 338 46.55 10.42 8.62
CA LEU A 338 47.08 10.38 9.99
C LEU A 338 47.59 8.99 10.38
N ILE A 339 47.06 7.93 9.75
CA ILE A 339 47.54 6.56 9.90
C ILE A 339 48.65 6.28 8.88
N PRO A 340 49.88 5.94 9.34
CA PRO A 340 50.95 5.51 8.44
C PRO A 340 50.54 4.25 7.67
N SER A 341 50.82 4.23 6.36
CA SER A 341 50.55 3.05 5.55
C SER A 341 51.63 2.83 4.50
N MET A 342 51.86 1.57 4.15
CA MET A 342 52.86 1.23 3.15
C MET A 342 52.35 1.58 1.76
N SER A 343 53.19 2.28 0.97
CA SER A 343 52.82 2.86 -0.33
C SER A 343 52.75 1.85 -1.48
N ASN A 344 53.21 0.60 -1.28
CA ASN A 344 53.42 -0.36 -2.37
C ASN A 344 52.19 -1.18 -2.76
N SER A 345 50.99 -0.81 -2.31
CA SER A 345 49.76 -1.46 -2.77
C SER A 345 49.47 -1.07 -4.23
N LYS A 346 49.42 -2.07 -5.12
CA LYS A 346 48.88 -1.88 -6.48
C LYS A 346 47.45 -1.35 -6.35
N VAL A 347 47.21 -0.18 -6.94
CA VAL A 347 45.88 0.43 -7.01
C VAL A 347 44.98 -0.54 -7.76
N LYS A 348 43.81 -0.84 -7.19
CA LYS A 348 42.84 -1.72 -7.85
C LYS A 348 42.42 -1.11 -9.19
N ASP A 349 42.23 -1.95 -10.19
CA ASP A 349 41.77 -1.51 -11.50
C ASP A 349 40.36 -0.89 -11.41
N THR A 350 40.11 0.14 -12.21
CA THR A 350 38.83 0.85 -12.27
C THR A 350 37.67 -0.11 -12.55
N SER A 351 37.88 -1.10 -13.43
CA SER A 351 36.85 -2.10 -13.79
C SER A 351 36.44 -2.94 -12.58
N GLN A 352 37.42 -3.38 -11.78
CA GLN A 352 37.16 -4.16 -10.56
C GLN A 352 36.42 -3.34 -9.51
N ILE A 353 36.79 -2.07 -9.34
CA ILE A 353 36.08 -1.15 -8.42
C ILE A 353 34.64 -0.97 -8.88
N LYS A 354 34.41 -0.78 -10.18
CA LYS A 354 33.08 -0.62 -10.76
C LYS A 354 32.21 -1.85 -10.51
N GLU A 355 32.72 -3.05 -10.74
CA GLU A 355 32.00 -4.29 -10.46
C GLU A 355 31.59 -4.40 -8.99
N GLU A 356 32.49 -4.08 -8.06
CA GLU A 356 32.17 -4.13 -6.62
C GLU A 356 31.15 -3.06 -6.21
N LEU A 357 31.20 -1.87 -6.81
CA LEU A 357 30.18 -0.82 -6.62
C LEU A 357 28.81 -1.29 -7.13
N ILE A 358 28.75 -1.95 -8.28
CA ILE A 358 27.51 -2.52 -8.84
C ILE A 358 26.96 -3.61 -7.92
N LYS A 359 27.80 -4.59 -7.52
CA LYS A 359 27.40 -5.66 -6.58
C LYS A 359 26.88 -5.09 -5.27
N ARG A 360 27.50 -4.03 -4.75
CA ARG A 360 27.04 -3.34 -3.53
C ARG A 360 25.67 -2.68 -3.75
N SER A 361 25.46 -2.02 -4.88
CA SER A 361 24.18 -1.40 -5.26
C SER A 361 23.06 -2.45 -5.38
N GLU A 362 23.34 -3.59 -6.00
CA GLU A 362 22.39 -4.71 -6.12
C GLU A 362 22.02 -5.32 -4.77
N LYS A 363 22.99 -5.52 -3.87
CA LYS A 363 22.71 -5.97 -2.50
C LYS A 363 21.80 -5.00 -1.76
N GLN A 364 22.04 -3.69 -1.89
CA GLN A 364 21.17 -2.67 -1.30
C GLN A 364 19.76 -2.70 -1.89
N LYS A 365 19.64 -2.88 -3.21
CA LYS A 365 18.36 -3.05 -3.90
C LYS A 365 17.58 -4.25 -3.35
N ILE A 366 18.21 -5.43 -3.22
CA ILE A 366 17.57 -6.63 -2.67
C ILE A 366 17.01 -6.35 -1.27
N VAL A 367 17.79 -5.74 -0.39
CA VAL A 367 17.36 -5.43 0.98
C VAL A 367 16.21 -4.42 0.99
N TYR A 368 16.29 -3.37 0.17
CA TYR A 368 15.24 -2.36 0.06
C TYR A 368 13.94 -2.97 -0.46
N ASP A 369 14.04 -3.80 -1.50
CA ASP A 369 12.93 -4.38 -2.24
C ASP A 369 12.13 -5.41 -1.42
N ARG A 370 12.68 -5.96 -0.33
CA ARG A 370 11.97 -6.84 0.62
C ARG A 370 10.72 -6.19 1.22
N THR A 371 10.74 -4.87 1.38
CA THR A 371 9.62 -4.10 1.94
C THR A 371 8.86 -3.30 0.88
N ALA A 372 9.29 -3.39 -0.37
CA ALA A 372 8.72 -2.64 -1.48
C ALA A 372 7.57 -3.40 -2.15
N ARG A 373 6.68 -2.67 -2.80
CA ARG A 373 5.57 -3.22 -3.58
C ARG A 373 5.61 -2.72 -5.02
N LYS A 374 4.98 -3.48 -5.93
CA LYS A 374 4.76 -3.04 -7.30
C LYS A 374 3.88 -1.79 -7.29
N GLY A 375 4.31 -0.73 -7.99
CA GLY A 375 3.52 0.49 -8.12
C GLY A 375 2.26 0.26 -8.97
N GLU A 376 1.22 1.05 -8.70
CA GLU A 376 -0.01 1.06 -9.49
C GLU A 376 0.23 1.63 -10.90
N HIS A 377 -0.59 1.19 -11.84
CA HIS A 377 -0.62 1.75 -13.19
C HIS A 377 -1.60 2.93 -13.26
N PHE A 378 -1.25 3.91 -14.08
CA PHE A 378 -1.99 5.14 -14.26
C PHE A 378 -1.97 5.55 -15.73
N GLU A 379 -3.10 6.05 -16.22
CA GLU A 379 -3.30 6.55 -17.57
C GLU A 379 -3.70 8.02 -17.57
N VAL A 380 -3.54 8.66 -18.73
CA VAL A 380 -3.95 10.05 -18.90
C VAL A 380 -5.48 10.12 -18.85
N GLY A 381 -6.01 11.04 -18.06
CA GLY A 381 -7.45 11.14 -17.79
C GLY A 381 -7.89 10.50 -16.47
N ASP A 382 -7.05 9.70 -15.82
CA ASP A 382 -7.40 9.08 -14.53
C ASP A 382 -7.64 10.14 -13.44
N THR A 383 -8.73 9.96 -12.69
CA THR A 383 -8.98 10.78 -11.49
C THR A 383 -8.22 10.23 -10.30
N VAL A 384 -7.43 11.08 -9.65
CA VAL A 384 -6.50 10.66 -8.62
C VAL A 384 -6.54 11.56 -7.38
N TRP A 385 -6.16 10.96 -6.26
CA TRP A 385 -5.72 11.69 -5.08
C TRP A 385 -4.22 11.98 -5.21
N ILE A 386 -3.82 13.21 -4.95
CA ILE A 386 -2.45 13.72 -5.06
C ILE A 386 -1.97 14.14 -3.68
N GLN A 387 -0.87 13.58 -3.21
CA GLN A 387 -0.27 14.03 -1.96
C GLN A 387 0.56 15.29 -2.19
N ILE A 388 0.19 16.38 -1.51
CA ILE A 388 0.92 17.65 -1.57
C ILE A 388 1.95 17.66 -0.43
N ARG A 389 3.21 17.98 -0.75
CA ARG A 389 4.29 18.16 0.26
C ARG A 389 4.07 19.48 1.02
N ASN A 390 3.08 19.49 1.89
CA ASN A 390 2.95 20.46 2.96
C ASN A 390 3.15 19.73 4.29
N GLU A 391 3.33 20.46 5.39
CA GLU A 391 3.58 19.93 6.75
C GLU A 391 2.61 18.79 7.13
N ASN A 392 1.36 18.87 6.69
CA ASN A 392 0.30 17.91 7.01
C ASN A 392 0.14 16.72 6.05
N LYS A 393 0.92 16.63 4.95
CA LYS A 393 0.92 15.51 3.98
C LYS A 393 -0.47 15.07 3.46
N PHE A 394 -1.42 15.99 3.35
CA PHE A 394 -2.79 15.68 2.93
C PHE A 394 -2.90 15.28 1.45
N TRP A 395 -3.90 14.45 1.18
CA TRP A 395 -4.30 14.08 -0.18
C TRP A 395 -5.34 15.06 -0.74
N SER A 396 -5.08 15.58 -1.93
CA SER A 396 -5.92 16.53 -2.66
C SER A 396 -6.45 15.93 -3.96
N LYS A 397 -7.59 16.41 -4.44
CA LYS A 397 -8.23 15.91 -5.66
C LYS A 397 -7.50 16.40 -6.91
N GLY A 398 -7.33 15.54 -7.91
CA GLY A 398 -6.80 15.94 -9.21
C GLY A 398 -6.97 14.91 -10.32
N LEU A 399 -6.33 15.19 -11.45
CA LEU A 399 -6.39 14.40 -12.67
C LEU A 399 -5.00 14.29 -13.31
N ILE A 400 -4.72 13.15 -13.94
CA ILE A 400 -3.50 12.94 -14.70
C ILE A 400 -3.65 13.56 -16.09
N ILE A 401 -2.78 14.52 -16.41
CA ILE A 401 -2.78 15.21 -17.70
C ILE A 401 -1.78 14.57 -18.67
N GLU A 402 -0.63 14.15 -18.16
CA GLU A 402 0.50 13.73 -18.99
C GLU A 402 1.34 12.69 -18.26
N LYS A 403 1.85 11.70 -19.01
CA LYS A 403 2.91 10.79 -18.53
C LYS A 403 4.24 11.55 -18.58
N GLY A 404 5.02 11.48 -17.51
CA GLY A 404 6.34 12.10 -17.45
C GLY A 404 7.38 11.31 -18.24
N THR A 405 8.64 11.71 -18.09
CA THR A 405 9.80 11.08 -18.76
C THR A 405 10.03 9.61 -18.38
N ASN A 406 9.35 9.09 -17.35
CA ASN A 406 9.39 7.67 -17.00
C ASN A 406 8.02 7.19 -16.48
N ASP A 407 7.85 5.86 -16.40
CA ASP A 407 6.64 5.17 -15.92
C ASP A 407 6.25 5.44 -14.45
N ARG A 408 7.07 6.19 -13.70
CA ARG A 408 6.81 6.55 -12.31
C ARG A 408 6.37 7.99 -12.13
N ASN A 409 6.38 8.81 -13.16
CA ASN A 409 6.14 10.23 -13.00
C ASN A 409 5.00 10.69 -13.90
N PHE A 410 4.18 11.58 -13.36
CA PHE A 410 2.97 12.05 -14.00
C PHE A 410 2.78 13.53 -13.73
N LYS A 411 2.38 14.26 -14.75
CA LYS A 411 1.95 15.66 -14.62
C LYS A 411 0.47 15.65 -14.27
N VAL A 412 0.15 16.25 -13.13
CA VAL A 412 -1.18 16.19 -12.52
C VAL A 412 -1.77 17.59 -12.32
N LYS A 413 -3.04 17.76 -12.65
CA LYS A 413 -3.82 18.98 -12.37
C LYS A 413 -4.52 18.82 -11.05
N VAL A 414 -4.29 19.73 -10.11
CA VAL A 414 -5.11 19.80 -8.88
C VAL A 414 -6.41 20.53 -9.22
N ILE A 415 -7.56 20.04 -8.76
CA ILE A 415 -8.88 20.59 -9.15
C ILE A 415 -9.01 22.10 -8.86
N ASN A 416 -8.37 22.57 -7.77
CA ASN A 416 -8.36 23.98 -7.36
C ASN A 416 -6.94 24.56 -7.29
N GLY A 417 -6.02 24.06 -8.11
CA GLY A 417 -4.62 24.47 -8.03
C GLY A 417 -3.88 24.40 -9.36
N GLY A 418 -2.57 24.64 -9.29
CA GLY A 418 -1.70 24.55 -10.44
C GLY A 418 -1.45 23.12 -10.91
N THR A 419 -0.64 23.03 -11.96
CA THR A 419 -0.14 21.75 -12.47
C THR A 419 1.13 21.37 -11.73
N LEU A 420 1.23 20.11 -11.29
CA LEU A 420 2.36 19.59 -10.52
C LEU A 420 2.93 18.36 -11.20
N LEU A 421 4.24 18.20 -11.16
CA LEU A 421 4.89 16.96 -11.55
C LEU A 421 5.11 16.09 -10.31
N ARG A 422 4.57 14.86 -10.32
CA ARG A 422 4.54 13.98 -9.16
C ARG A 422 4.90 12.55 -9.50
N ASN A 423 5.65 11.94 -8.58
CA ASN A 423 5.90 10.52 -8.61
C ASN A 423 4.64 9.73 -8.23
N ARG A 424 4.42 8.59 -8.86
CA ARG A 424 3.24 7.73 -8.68
C ARG A 424 3.05 7.23 -7.25
N ARG A 425 4.10 7.20 -6.44
CA ARG A 425 4.00 6.94 -4.99
C ARG A 425 3.14 7.97 -4.24
N PHE A 426 3.03 9.17 -4.79
CA PHE A 426 2.23 10.28 -4.27
C PHE A 426 0.87 10.40 -4.98
N LEU A 427 0.47 9.39 -5.74
CA LEU A 427 -0.79 9.31 -6.46
C LEU A 427 -1.58 8.08 -6.01
N LYS A 428 -2.91 8.18 -5.95
CA LYS A 428 -3.83 7.05 -5.70
C LYS A 428 -5.04 7.20 -6.60
N HIS A 429 -5.59 6.10 -7.10
CA HIS A 429 -6.87 6.11 -7.82
C HIS A 429 -7.99 6.65 -6.93
N ARG A 430 -8.81 7.53 -7.49
CA ARG A 430 -10.01 8.05 -6.83
C ARG A 430 -11.23 7.35 -7.42
N ILE A 431 -12.02 6.72 -6.55
CA ILE A 431 -13.31 6.15 -6.94
C ILE A 431 -14.36 7.24 -6.85
N ILE A 432 -15.04 7.52 -7.96
CA ILE A 432 -16.20 8.40 -8.02
C ILE A 432 -17.43 7.49 -7.95
N VAL A 433 -18.23 7.65 -6.90
CA VAL A 433 -19.54 7.00 -6.80
C VAL A 433 -20.55 8.00 -7.35
N ASN A 434 -21.04 7.75 -8.57
CA ASN A 434 -22.17 8.52 -9.10
C ASN A 434 -23.42 8.09 -8.32
N ASP A 435 -24.02 9.02 -7.58
CA ASP A 435 -25.30 8.84 -6.89
C ASP A 435 -26.40 8.94 -7.96
N VAL A 436 -26.50 7.92 -8.83
CA VAL A 436 -27.62 7.78 -9.77
C VAL A 436 -28.20 6.41 -9.56
N GLY A 437 -29.27 6.35 -8.77
CA GLY A 437 -30.23 5.26 -8.88
C GLY A 437 -30.83 5.29 -10.28
N LYS A 438 -30.49 4.30 -11.10
CA LYS A 438 -31.33 3.77 -12.18
C LYS A 438 -30.66 2.55 -12.79
N ASN A 439 -31.47 1.50 -12.94
CA ASN A 439 -31.24 0.40 -13.87
C ASN A 439 -30.85 0.98 -15.24
N ILE A 440 -29.69 0.58 -15.75
CA ILE A 440 -29.41 0.59 -17.18
C ILE A 440 -28.88 -0.81 -17.49
N GLU A 441 -29.76 -1.61 -18.08
CA GLU A 441 -29.37 -2.68 -18.99
C GLU A 441 -28.41 -2.06 -20.01
N SER A 442 -27.19 -2.61 -20.09
CA SER A 442 -26.37 -2.44 -21.27
C SER A 442 -26.21 -3.81 -21.89
N GLU A 443 -27.00 -4.03 -22.94
CA GLU A 443 -26.70 -4.99 -23.98
C GLU A 443 -25.31 -4.70 -24.54
N ASN A 444 -24.50 -5.76 -24.55
CA ASN A 444 -23.42 -6.10 -25.47
C ASN A 444 -22.79 -4.99 -26.33
N ASP A 445 -21.49 -4.80 -26.16
CA ASP A 445 -20.59 -5.13 -27.27
C ASP A 445 -19.20 -5.59 -26.80
N SER A 446 -18.51 -6.24 -27.71
CA SER A 446 -17.74 -7.45 -27.53
C SER A 446 -16.22 -7.21 -27.57
N LYS A 447 -15.51 -7.52 -26.48
CA LYS A 447 -14.09 -7.92 -26.52
C LYS A 447 -13.82 -9.02 -25.51
N LYS A 448 -14.04 -10.26 -25.93
CA LYS A 448 -13.57 -11.47 -25.24
C LYS A 448 -12.04 -11.50 -25.30
N THR A 449 -11.36 -11.15 -24.22
CA THR A 449 -10.03 -11.71 -23.92
C THR A 449 -10.25 -12.93 -23.03
N ASN A 450 -10.18 -14.12 -23.65
CA ASN A 450 -10.16 -15.40 -22.95
C ASN A 450 -8.93 -15.47 -22.04
N VAL A 451 -9.11 -15.23 -20.74
CA VAL A 451 -8.15 -15.65 -19.72
C VAL A 451 -8.76 -16.84 -18.97
N SER A 452 -8.39 -18.04 -19.40
CA SER A 452 -8.68 -19.28 -18.69
C SER A 452 -7.91 -19.30 -17.37
N ILE A 453 -8.58 -18.94 -16.27
CA ILE A 453 -8.04 -19.15 -14.93
C ILE A 453 -8.25 -20.62 -14.57
N LYS A 454 -7.22 -21.46 -14.80
CA LYS A 454 -7.15 -22.81 -14.23
C LYS A 454 -7.25 -22.68 -12.70
N LYS A 455 -8.25 -23.34 -12.09
CA LYS A 455 -8.28 -23.60 -10.64
C LYS A 455 -6.95 -24.26 -10.27
N SER A 456 -6.28 -23.76 -9.24
CA SER A 456 -5.14 -24.45 -8.66
C SER A 456 -5.60 -25.82 -8.14
N GLU A 457 -5.02 -26.88 -8.69
CA GLU A 457 -5.16 -28.22 -8.12
C GLU A 457 -4.44 -28.25 -6.77
N ARG A 458 -5.23 -28.30 -5.69
CA ARG A 458 -4.69 -28.64 -4.37
C ARG A 458 -4.36 -30.13 -4.37
N ILE A 459 -3.08 -30.46 -4.45
CA ILE A 459 -2.57 -31.79 -4.15
C ILE A 459 -2.93 -32.09 -2.68
N LYS A 460 -3.91 -32.96 -2.45
CA LYS A 460 -4.22 -33.50 -1.12
C LYS A 460 -3.09 -34.46 -0.73
N LYS A 461 -2.12 -33.99 0.06
CA LYS A 461 -1.18 -34.88 0.76
C LYS A 461 -1.91 -35.51 1.95
N THR A 462 -1.87 -36.83 2.04
CA THR A 462 -2.30 -37.57 3.23
C THR A 462 -1.43 -37.19 4.43
N PRO A 463 -2.02 -36.95 5.61
CA PRO A 463 -1.26 -36.64 6.82
C PRO A 463 -0.31 -37.79 7.19
N ARG A 464 0.91 -37.46 7.61
CA ARG A 464 1.99 -38.44 7.86
C ARG A 464 1.66 -39.52 8.90
N TYR A 465 0.72 -39.28 9.80
CA TYR A 465 0.36 -40.20 10.90
C TYR A 465 -0.62 -41.31 10.52
N LEU A 466 -1.05 -41.38 9.25
CA LEU A 466 -1.95 -42.43 8.73
C LEU A 466 -1.21 -43.47 7.85
N LYS A 467 0.13 -43.52 7.88
CA LYS A 467 0.90 -44.47 7.07
C LYS A 467 0.89 -45.90 7.61
N ASP A 468 0.63 -46.07 8.91
CA ASP A 468 0.83 -47.36 9.60
C ASP A 468 -0.49 -48.16 9.75
N TYR A 469 -1.60 -47.66 9.22
CA TYR A 469 -2.86 -48.36 9.13
C TYR A 469 -3.14 -48.71 7.67
N LYS A 470 -2.66 -49.87 7.22
CA LYS A 470 -3.15 -50.57 6.05
C LYS A 470 -3.48 -52.01 6.39
#